data_AF-A0A947RWY5-F1
#
_entry.id   AF-A0A947RWY5-F1
#
_cell.length_a   1.000
_cell.length_b   1.000
_cell.length_c   1.000
_cell.angle_alpha   90.00
_cell.angle_beta   90.00
_cell.angle_gamma   90.00
#
_symmetry.space_group_name_H-M   'P 1'
#
loop_
_entity.id
_entity.type
_entity.pdbx_description
1 polymer ?
#
loop_
_entity_poly.entity_id
_entity_poly.type
_entity_poly.pdbx_seq_one_letter_code
_entity_poly.pdbx_strand_id
1 'polypeptide(L)'
;MKTAHVMLCGAALSLLLAAAAVADDGCVDCHAKISPGQVLDWSVSRHAENDVTCASCHGEGHRTADDAAKAVMPDEHVCAECHQEQFDSFAGGKHNHGWTSLNAIPATHFAPDELIEGGRGCGGCHNMGIKSEAQKQDQRAKGYRYQNNSCDECHTRHAFAKKEAQNPRACQQCHMGYDHPQWEMWSSSKHGERYFAKLAGDLPDGAAAPTCQHCHLPDGTHENRTAWGFLGVRLPLSDDPQAAADRVTILKALGVLHP
;
A
#
# COMPACT_ATOMS: atom_id res chain seq x y z
N MET A 1 -48.09 26.63 53.03
CA MET A 1 -49.01 25.72 52.30
C MET A 1 -48.25 25.01 51.21
N LYS A 2 -48.31 23.68 51.23
CA LYS A 2 -47.94 22.70 50.19
C LYS A 2 -46.45 22.53 49.84
N THR A 3 -45.83 21.71 50.69
CA THR A 3 -44.81 20.71 50.37
C THR A 3 -45.13 19.93 49.08
N ALA A 4 -44.15 19.76 48.20
CA ALA A 4 -44.15 18.71 47.17
C ALA A 4 -42.84 17.92 47.31
N HIS A 5 -42.96 16.72 47.88
CA HIS A 5 -41.91 15.70 47.86
C HIS A 5 -41.90 15.08 46.45
N VAL A 6 -40.80 15.26 45.72
CA VAL A 6 -40.53 14.47 44.52
C VAL A 6 -39.50 13.42 44.91
N MET A 7 -40.01 12.21 45.09
CA MET A 7 -39.27 10.97 45.27
C MET A 7 -38.73 10.59 43.88
N LEU A 8 -37.43 10.80 43.61
CA LEU A 8 -36.78 10.24 42.43
C LEU A 8 -36.13 8.91 42.83
N CYS A 9 -36.80 7.82 42.48
CA CYS A 9 -36.26 6.46 42.53
C CYS A 9 -34.96 6.38 41.74
N GLY A 10 -33.96 5.75 42.36
CA GLY A 10 -32.71 5.40 41.71
C GLY A 10 -32.93 4.45 40.54
N ALA A 11 -32.38 4.81 39.39
CA ALA A 11 -32.03 3.86 38.35
C ALA A 11 -30.50 3.85 38.28
N ALA A 12 -29.89 2.92 39.00
CA ALA A 12 -28.50 2.56 38.79
C ALA A 12 -28.40 1.95 37.39
N LEU A 13 -28.00 2.76 36.41
CA LEU A 13 -27.71 2.31 35.07
C LEU A 13 -26.32 1.66 35.10
N SER A 14 -26.31 0.37 35.40
CA SER A 14 -25.12 -0.47 35.30
C SER A 14 -24.65 -0.46 33.84
N LEU A 15 -23.59 0.30 33.54
CA LEU A 15 -22.84 0.17 32.31
C LEU A 15 -22.23 -1.25 32.29
N LEU A 16 -22.91 -2.16 31.62
CA LEU A 16 -22.30 -3.40 31.15
C LEU A 16 -21.32 -3.01 30.05
N LEU A 17 -20.04 -2.83 30.41
CA LEU A 17 -18.96 -2.98 29.45
C LEU A 17 -19.00 -4.44 28.98
N ALA A 18 -19.60 -4.67 27.82
CA ALA A 18 -19.32 -5.85 27.04
C ALA A 18 -17.87 -5.72 26.55
N ALA A 19 -16.92 -6.19 27.35
CA ALA A 19 -15.62 -6.56 26.82
C ALA A 19 -15.90 -7.74 25.87
N ALA A 20 -15.87 -7.45 24.56
CA ALA A 20 -15.79 -8.50 23.57
C ALA A 20 -14.51 -9.29 23.89
N ALA A 21 -14.68 -10.52 24.38
CA ALA A 21 -13.59 -11.45 24.51
C ALA A 21 -13.19 -11.85 23.09
N VAL A 22 -12.24 -11.10 22.52
CA VAL A 22 -11.51 -11.53 21.34
C VAL A 22 -10.87 -12.86 21.73
N ALA A 23 -11.11 -13.89 20.93
CA ALA A 23 -10.65 -15.24 21.20
C ALA A 23 -9.15 -15.22 21.55
N ASP A 24 -8.79 -16.03 22.54
CA ASP A 24 -7.45 -16.27 23.06
C ASP A 24 -6.50 -16.67 21.92
N ASP A 25 -5.91 -15.66 21.26
CA ASP A 25 -4.96 -15.85 20.18
C ASP A 25 -3.57 -15.89 20.81
N GLY A 26 -3.05 -17.11 21.00
CA GLY A 26 -1.70 -17.33 21.50
C GLY A 26 -0.62 -16.56 20.71
N CYS A 27 -0.92 -16.14 19.48
CA CYS A 27 -0.09 -15.20 18.72
C CYS A 27 0.00 -13.84 19.43
N VAL A 28 -1.13 -13.23 19.78
CA VAL A 28 -1.20 -11.90 20.43
C VAL A 28 -0.48 -11.92 21.77
N ASP A 29 -0.70 -12.94 22.60
CA ASP A 29 -0.11 -13.06 23.94
C ASP A 29 1.43 -13.12 23.92
N CYS A 30 1.99 -13.83 22.93
CA CYS A 30 3.43 -13.91 22.74
C CYS A 30 3.97 -12.65 22.07
N HIS A 31 3.35 -12.21 20.97
CA HIS A 31 3.81 -11.09 20.16
C HIS A 31 3.65 -9.74 20.86
N ALA A 32 2.75 -9.60 21.84
CA ALA A 32 2.68 -8.43 22.69
C ALA A 32 3.99 -8.22 23.49
N LYS A 33 4.76 -9.28 23.72
CA LYS A 33 6.03 -9.23 24.46
C LYS A 33 7.23 -9.04 23.53
N ILE A 34 7.24 -9.69 22.37
CA ILE A 34 8.41 -9.70 21.45
C ILE A 34 8.30 -8.69 20.30
N SER A 35 7.09 -8.31 19.90
CA SER A 35 6.81 -7.35 18.83
C SER A 35 5.62 -6.45 19.17
N PRO A 36 5.66 -5.72 20.31
CA PRO A 36 4.52 -4.97 20.85
C PRO A 36 3.94 -3.96 19.87
N GLY A 37 4.77 -3.33 19.04
CA GLY A 37 4.32 -2.36 18.04
C GLY A 37 3.41 -2.98 16.98
N GLN A 38 3.70 -4.20 16.52
CA GLN A 38 2.89 -4.89 15.50
C GLN A 38 1.52 -5.28 16.06
N VAL A 39 1.49 -5.76 17.32
CA VAL A 39 0.25 -6.07 18.02
C VAL A 39 -0.57 -4.80 18.27
N LEU A 40 0.07 -3.71 18.67
CA LEU A 40 -0.62 -2.44 18.86
C LEU A 40 -1.23 -1.92 17.55
N ASP A 41 -0.48 -1.89 16.47
CA ASP A 41 -0.97 -1.49 15.14
C ASP A 41 -2.17 -2.34 14.70
N TRP A 42 -2.07 -3.66 14.85
CA TRP A 42 -3.19 -4.56 14.57
C TRP A 42 -4.39 -4.26 15.47
N SER A 43 -4.19 -4.09 16.78
CA SER A 43 -5.28 -3.91 17.76
C SER A 43 -6.12 -2.65 17.53
N VAL A 44 -5.56 -1.64 16.85
CA VAL A 44 -6.26 -0.40 16.48
C VAL A 44 -6.73 -0.39 15.02
N SER A 45 -6.54 -1.49 14.29
CA SER A 45 -6.91 -1.63 12.89
C SER A 45 -8.39 -2.02 12.74
N ARG A 46 -8.94 -1.76 11.54
CA ARG A 46 -10.25 -2.31 11.16
C ARG A 46 -10.24 -3.84 11.09
N HIS A 47 -9.10 -4.47 10.85
CA HIS A 47 -8.99 -5.93 10.82
C HIS A 47 -9.29 -6.53 12.20
N ALA A 48 -8.70 -5.99 13.27
CA ALA A 48 -9.02 -6.42 14.64
C ALA A 48 -10.49 -6.18 15.00
N GLU A 49 -11.08 -5.05 14.59
CA GLU A 49 -12.50 -4.76 14.80
C GLU A 49 -13.45 -5.72 14.07
N ASN A 50 -12.96 -6.42 13.03
CA ASN A 50 -13.74 -7.35 12.20
C ASN A 50 -13.24 -8.80 12.36
N ASP A 51 -12.64 -9.14 13.50
CA ASP A 51 -12.20 -10.49 13.87
C ASP A 51 -11.19 -11.14 12.90
N VAL A 52 -10.44 -10.34 12.14
CA VAL A 52 -9.32 -10.83 11.31
C VAL A 52 -8.08 -10.95 12.22
N THR A 53 -7.70 -12.18 12.52
CA THR A 53 -6.65 -12.52 13.49
C THR A 53 -5.26 -12.58 12.85
N CYS A 54 -4.21 -12.77 13.66
CA CYS A 54 -2.86 -12.98 13.14
C CYS A 54 -2.81 -14.20 12.21
N ALA A 55 -3.47 -15.29 12.62
CA ALA A 55 -3.52 -16.54 11.87
C ALA A 55 -4.31 -16.42 10.56
N SER A 56 -5.28 -15.50 10.45
CA SER A 56 -6.02 -15.26 9.20
C SER A 56 -5.10 -14.88 8.04
N CYS A 57 -3.99 -14.17 8.31
CA CYS A 57 -3.02 -13.80 7.28
C CYS A 57 -1.74 -14.67 7.31
N HIS A 58 -1.25 -14.99 8.51
CA HIS A 58 0.04 -15.68 8.69
C HIS A 58 -0.07 -17.20 8.84
N GLY A 59 -1.30 -17.74 8.87
CA GLY A 59 -1.56 -19.15 9.10
C GLY A 59 -1.18 -19.63 10.52
N GLU A 60 -1.33 -20.93 10.75
CA GLU A 60 -1.11 -21.55 12.07
C GLU A 60 0.17 -22.41 12.13
N GLY A 61 1.03 -22.28 11.11
CA GLY A 61 2.21 -23.13 10.95
C GLY A 61 3.29 -22.91 12.01
N HIS A 62 3.32 -21.74 12.64
CA HIS A 62 4.28 -21.33 13.68
C HIS A 62 3.60 -21.31 15.06
N ARG A 63 4.29 -21.84 16.07
CA ARG A 63 3.82 -21.88 17.47
C ARG A 63 4.91 -21.52 18.49
N THR A 64 6.19 -21.59 18.12
CA THR A 64 7.32 -21.31 19.01
C THR A 64 8.42 -20.54 18.29
N ALA A 65 9.25 -19.79 19.02
CA ALA A 65 10.30 -18.96 18.42
C ALA A 65 11.19 -19.70 17.39
N ASP A 66 11.44 -21.00 17.59
CA ASP A 66 12.27 -21.84 16.73
C ASP A 66 11.62 -22.17 15.38
N ASP A 67 10.30 -21.99 15.24
CA ASP A 67 9.57 -22.30 14.02
C ASP A 67 8.89 -21.10 13.36
N ALA A 68 9.35 -19.89 13.67
CA ALA A 68 8.90 -18.63 13.04
C ALA A 68 8.95 -18.69 11.50
N ALA A 69 9.87 -19.48 10.94
CA ALA A 69 9.98 -19.68 9.51
C ALA A 69 8.77 -20.39 8.87
N LYS A 70 7.90 -21.03 9.64
CA LYS A 70 6.67 -21.67 9.15
C LYS A 70 5.48 -20.71 9.03
N ALA A 71 5.57 -19.49 9.57
CA ALA A 71 4.55 -18.48 9.35
C ALA A 71 4.48 -18.11 7.87
N VAL A 72 3.26 -18.02 7.34
CA VAL A 72 3.00 -17.50 5.99
C VAL A 72 3.36 -16.02 5.99
N MET A 73 4.10 -15.61 4.96
CA MET A 73 4.22 -14.18 4.63
C MET A 73 3.14 -13.88 3.60
N PRO A 74 2.11 -13.08 3.95
CA PRO A 74 1.01 -12.79 3.05
C PRO A 74 1.53 -12.21 1.73
N ASP A 75 0.93 -12.60 0.63
CA ASP A 75 1.03 -11.93 -0.66
C ASP A 75 -0.35 -11.37 -1.05
N GLU A 76 -0.48 -10.86 -2.28
CA GLU A 76 -1.73 -10.28 -2.75
C GLU A 76 -2.91 -11.29 -2.76
N HIS A 77 -2.63 -12.59 -2.90
CA HIS A 77 -3.67 -13.62 -2.96
C HIS A 77 -4.32 -13.86 -1.60
N VAL A 78 -3.54 -13.80 -0.51
CA VAL A 78 -4.11 -13.85 0.86
C VAL A 78 -5.07 -12.68 1.08
N CYS A 79 -4.74 -11.49 0.57
CA CYS A 79 -5.64 -10.35 0.62
C CYS A 79 -6.90 -10.57 -0.23
N ALA A 80 -6.77 -11.20 -1.40
CA ALA A 80 -7.86 -11.46 -2.34
C ALA A 80 -8.96 -12.36 -1.78
N GLU A 81 -8.65 -13.23 -0.81
CA GLU A 81 -9.64 -14.08 -0.13
C GLU A 81 -10.81 -13.27 0.47
N CYS A 82 -10.55 -12.02 0.85
CA CYS A 82 -11.58 -11.08 1.34
C CYS A 82 -11.74 -9.82 0.46
N HIS A 83 -10.70 -9.41 -0.26
CA HIS A 83 -10.63 -8.16 -1.03
C HIS A 83 -10.52 -8.40 -2.54
N GLN A 84 -11.32 -9.33 -3.08
CA GLN A 84 -11.25 -9.74 -4.49
C GLN A 84 -11.43 -8.56 -5.46
N GLU A 85 -12.36 -7.64 -5.19
CA GLU A 85 -12.58 -6.46 -6.06
C GLU A 85 -11.33 -5.56 -6.13
N GLN A 86 -10.70 -5.29 -4.99
CA GLN A 86 -9.48 -4.48 -4.93
C GLN A 86 -8.30 -5.22 -5.57
N PHE A 87 -8.22 -6.54 -5.41
CA PHE A 87 -7.22 -7.38 -6.07
C PHE A 87 -7.35 -7.33 -7.60
N ASP A 88 -8.55 -7.57 -8.14
CA ASP A 88 -8.79 -7.55 -9.59
C ASP A 88 -8.50 -6.17 -10.18
N SER A 89 -8.89 -5.12 -9.45
CA SER A 89 -8.60 -3.73 -9.80
C SER A 89 -7.10 -3.44 -9.80
N PHE A 90 -6.37 -3.86 -8.76
CA PHE A 90 -4.91 -3.74 -8.70
C PHE A 90 -4.23 -4.48 -9.85
N ALA A 91 -4.67 -5.71 -10.14
CA ALA A 91 -4.11 -6.56 -11.19
C ALA A 91 -4.20 -5.92 -12.59
N GLY A 92 -5.23 -5.12 -12.86
CA GLY A 92 -5.37 -4.35 -14.10
C GLY A 92 -4.51 -3.07 -14.16
N GLY A 93 -3.95 -2.63 -13.04
CA GLY A 93 -3.24 -1.36 -12.91
C GLY A 93 -1.74 -1.46 -13.20
N LYS A 94 -1.11 -0.31 -13.50
CA LYS A 94 0.34 -0.26 -13.80
C LYS A 94 1.22 -0.67 -12.61
N HIS A 95 0.78 -0.45 -11.38
CA HIS A 95 1.53 -0.85 -10.19
C HIS A 95 1.70 -2.37 -10.08
N ASN A 96 0.79 -3.16 -10.66
CA ASN A 96 0.95 -4.61 -10.75
C ASN A 96 2.21 -5.03 -11.54
N HIS A 97 2.74 -4.15 -12.37
CA HIS A 97 3.88 -4.44 -13.23
C HIS A 97 5.20 -3.84 -12.70
N GLY A 98 5.26 -3.34 -11.47
CA GLY A 98 6.46 -2.70 -10.91
C GLY A 98 7.70 -3.60 -10.98
N TRP A 99 7.62 -4.79 -10.38
CA TRP A 99 8.70 -5.77 -10.33
C TRP A 99 9.06 -6.31 -11.71
N THR A 100 8.04 -6.62 -12.51
CA THR A 100 8.24 -7.10 -13.88
C THR A 100 8.92 -6.04 -14.75
N SER A 101 8.55 -4.77 -14.61
CA SER A 101 9.15 -3.67 -15.38
C SER A 101 10.59 -3.40 -14.96
N LEU A 102 10.89 -3.47 -13.66
CA LEU A 102 12.26 -3.37 -13.16
C LEU A 102 13.16 -4.44 -13.78
N ASN A 103 12.71 -5.69 -13.78
CA ASN A 103 13.46 -6.83 -14.33
C ASN A 103 13.47 -6.87 -15.85
N ALA A 104 12.61 -6.12 -16.55
CA ALA A 104 12.65 -6.02 -18.01
C ALA A 104 13.82 -5.16 -18.51
N ILE A 105 14.39 -4.30 -17.66
CA ILE A 105 15.51 -3.43 -18.02
C ILE A 105 16.81 -4.25 -17.99
N PRO A 106 17.55 -4.38 -19.11
CA PRO A 106 18.79 -5.18 -19.13
C PRO A 106 19.83 -4.71 -18.10
N ALA A 107 19.92 -3.39 -17.89
CA ALA A 107 20.83 -2.79 -16.92
C ALA A 107 20.59 -3.26 -15.47
N THR A 108 19.36 -3.62 -15.11
CA THR A 108 19.00 -4.11 -13.76
C THR A 108 19.83 -5.33 -13.37
N HIS A 109 20.08 -6.24 -14.30
CA HIS A 109 20.84 -7.47 -14.04
C HIS A 109 22.34 -7.25 -13.81
N PHE A 110 22.82 -6.03 -14.05
CA PHE A 110 24.20 -5.63 -13.74
C PHE A 110 24.28 -4.77 -12.46
N ALA A 111 23.15 -4.42 -11.86
CA ALA A 111 23.11 -3.69 -10.61
C ALA A 111 23.35 -4.64 -9.42
N PRO A 112 23.96 -4.17 -8.31
CA PRO A 112 24.13 -4.98 -7.11
C PRO A 112 22.81 -5.53 -6.56
N ASP A 113 22.82 -6.79 -6.14
CA ASP A 113 21.65 -7.49 -5.60
C ASP A 113 21.03 -6.72 -4.41
N GLU A 114 21.84 -6.05 -3.58
CA GLU A 114 21.34 -5.28 -2.44
C GLU A 114 20.43 -4.11 -2.85
N LEU A 115 20.61 -3.57 -4.07
CA LEU A 115 19.79 -2.50 -4.63
C LEU A 115 18.53 -3.03 -5.31
N ILE A 116 18.58 -4.24 -5.87
CA ILE A 116 17.48 -4.84 -6.64
C ILE A 116 16.66 -5.80 -5.79
N GLU A 117 17.23 -6.88 -5.29
CA GLU A 117 16.49 -7.88 -4.50
C GLU A 117 16.55 -7.61 -2.99
N GLY A 118 17.57 -6.89 -2.52
CA GLY A 118 17.68 -6.47 -1.11
C GLY A 118 16.68 -5.40 -0.69
N GLY A 119 15.93 -4.85 -1.63
CA GLY A 119 14.84 -3.92 -1.35
C GLY A 119 15.27 -2.56 -0.80
N ARG A 120 16.57 -2.23 -0.83
CA ARG A 120 17.11 -0.95 -0.31
C ARG A 120 17.39 0.10 -1.39
N GLY A 121 17.20 -0.26 -2.67
CA GLY A 121 17.38 0.62 -3.82
C GLY A 121 16.16 0.58 -4.74
N CYS A 122 16.41 0.35 -6.03
CA CYS A 122 15.38 0.20 -7.05
C CYS A 122 14.30 -0.81 -6.62
N GLY A 123 14.76 -1.92 -6.05
CA GLY A 123 13.93 -2.99 -5.50
C GLY A 123 12.93 -2.54 -4.45
N GLY A 124 13.30 -1.60 -3.60
CA GLY A 124 12.40 -1.12 -2.54
C GLY A 124 11.20 -0.38 -3.10
N CYS A 125 11.39 0.42 -4.14
CA CYS A 125 10.32 1.19 -4.78
C CYS A 125 9.55 0.37 -5.84
N HIS A 126 10.25 -0.51 -6.56
CA HIS A 126 9.70 -1.32 -7.64
C HIS A 126 9.32 -2.73 -7.21
N ASN A 127 9.21 -2.97 -5.90
CA ASN A 127 8.80 -4.25 -5.37
C ASN A 127 7.35 -4.65 -5.74
N MET A 128 6.51 -3.67 -6.09
CA MET A 128 5.08 -3.90 -6.35
C MET A 128 4.84 -4.84 -7.55
N GLY A 129 3.82 -5.67 -7.44
CA GLY A 129 3.31 -6.54 -8.49
C GLY A 129 2.98 -7.93 -8.00
N ILE A 130 1.95 -8.54 -8.59
CA ILE A 130 1.60 -9.94 -8.36
C ILE A 130 2.73 -10.79 -8.97
N LYS A 131 3.64 -11.23 -8.12
CA LYS A 131 4.80 -12.02 -8.54
C LYS A 131 4.37 -13.45 -8.89
N SER A 132 4.94 -14.00 -9.96
CA SER A 132 4.81 -15.42 -10.28
C SER A 132 5.52 -16.29 -9.25
N GLU A 133 5.12 -17.57 -9.14
CA GLU A 133 5.79 -18.51 -8.24
C GLU A 133 7.29 -18.67 -8.53
N ALA A 134 7.69 -18.58 -9.81
CA ALA A 134 9.10 -18.61 -10.19
C ALA A 134 9.87 -17.40 -9.61
N GLN A 135 9.29 -16.19 -9.71
CA GLN A 135 9.90 -14.96 -9.14
C GLN A 135 9.96 -15.00 -7.61
N LYS A 136 8.93 -15.55 -6.95
CA LYS A 136 8.96 -15.74 -5.49
C LYS A 136 10.01 -16.78 -5.07
N GLN A 137 10.16 -17.87 -5.84
CA GLN A 137 11.17 -18.89 -5.58
C GLN A 137 12.60 -18.35 -5.77
N ASP A 138 12.86 -17.57 -6.81
CA ASP A 138 14.15 -16.93 -7.05
C ASP A 138 14.55 -16.02 -5.88
N GLN A 139 13.66 -15.12 -5.44
CA GLN A 139 13.90 -14.26 -4.28
C GLN A 139 14.19 -15.08 -3.01
N ARG A 140 13.42 -16.14 -2.75
CA ARG A 140 13.68 -17.03 -1.60
C ARG A 140 15.04 -17.73 -1.70
N ALA A 141 15.46 -18.16 -2.89
CA ALA A 141 16.77 -18.78 -3.11
C ALA A 141 17.91 -17.81 -2.80
N LYS A 142 17.70 -16.51 -3.06
CA LYS A 142 18.61 -15.41 -2.72
C LYS A 142 18.52 -14.96 -1.26
N GLY A 143 17.67 -15.59 -0.44
CA GLY A 143 17.52 -15.30 0.98
C GLY A 143 16.48 -14.23 1.33
N TYR A 144 15.72 -13.74 0.34
CA TYR A 144 14.71 -12.70 0.55
C TYR A 144 13.35 -13.32 0.88
N ARG A 145 12.90 -13.07 2.10
CA ARG A 145 11.64 -13.60 2.65
C ARG A 145 10.48 -12.60 2.61
N TYR A 146 10.79 -11.31 2.70
CA TYR A 146 9.82 -10.22 2.73
C TYR A 146 9.54 -9.70 1.32
N GLN A 147 8.73 -8.65 1.19
CA GLN A 147 8.54 -7.95 -0.10
C GLN A 147 7.81 -8.78 -1.18
N ASN A 148 7.08 -9.83 -0.80
CA ASN A 148 6.21 -10.55 -1.74
C ASN A 148 4.76 -10.04 -1.74
N ASN A 149 4.47 -8.99 -0.97
CA ASN A 149 3.17 -8.32 -0.91
C ASN A 149 3.29 -6.91 -1.50
N SER A 150 2.27 -6.49 -2.23
CA SER A 150 2.09 -5.12 -2.73
C SER A 150 0.96 -4.37 -2.00
N CYS A 151 0.13 -5.09 -1.24
CA CYS A 151 -1.06 -4.55 -0.60
C CYS A 151 -0.74 -3.78 0.70
N ASP A 152 0.51 -3.64 1.11
CA ASP A 152 0.91 -2.85 2.28
C ASP A 152 1.86 -1.70 1.96
N GLU A 153 1.98 -1.33 0.68
CA GLU A 153 2.86 -0.25 0.22
C GLU A 153 2.20 1.14 0.38
N CYS A 154 0.87 1.22 0.39
CA CYS A 154 0.11 2.48 0.55
C CYS A 154 -0.59 2.60 1.92
N HIS A 155 -1.14 1.50 2.42
CA HIS A 155 -1.74 1.40 3.76
C HIS A 155 -0.97 0.33 4.52
N THR A 156 -0.04 0.78 5.35
CA THR A 156 1.05 -0.07 5.82
C THR A 156 0.57 -1.06 6.89
N ARG A 157 1.22 -2.21 6.91
CA ARG A 157 1.04 -3.19 8.00
C ARG A 157 1.50 -2.57 9.33
N HIS A 158 0.89 -2.87 10.47
CA HIS A 158 -0.26 -3.78 10.68
C HIS A 158 -1.57 -3.02 10.92
N ALA A 159 -1.58 -1.70 10.72
CA ALA A 159 -2.78 -0.87 10.89
C ALA A 159 -3.70 -0.91 9.66
N PHE A 160 -3.14 -1.09 8.45
CA PHE A 160 -3.86 -1.17 7.17
C PHE A 160 -4.89 -0.04 7.01
N ALA A 161 -4.49 1.19 7.37
CA ALA A 161 -5.44 2.28 7.50
C ALA A 161 -5.79 2.88 6.13
N LYS A 162 -7.07 2.81 5.73
CA LYS A 162 -7.55 3.50 4.52
C LYS A 162 -7.20 4.99 4.49
N LYS A 163 -7.25 5.67 5.65
CA LYS A 163 -6.90 7.09 5.77
C LYS A 163 -5.42 7.36 5.48
N GLU A 164 -4.53 6.42 5.81
CA GLU A 164 -3.12 6.49 5.47
C GLU A 164 -2.95 6.40 3.95
N ALA A 165 -3.56 5.40 3.31
CA ALA A 165 -3.52 5.25 1.85
C ALA A 165 -4.18 6.41 1.08
N GLN A 166 -5.11 7.15 1.69
CA GLN A 166 -5.72 8.35 1.11
C GLN A 166 -4.87 9.62 1.32
N ASN A 167 -3.83 9.56 2.13
CA ASN A 167 -2.88 10.65 2.31
C ASN A 167 -1.89 10.68 1.13
N PRO A 168 -1.69 11.81 0.45
CA PRO A 168 -0.68 11.97 -0.60
C PRO A 168 0.72 11.48 -0.21
N ARG A 169 1.08 11.52 1.07
CA ARG A 169 2.37 11.03 1.58
C ARG A 169 2.57 9.52 1.41
N ALA A 170 1.50 8.73 1.32
CA ALA A 170 1.61 7.30 1.01
C ALA A 170 2.28 7.07 -0.36
N CYS A 171 2.14 8.01 -1.30
CA CYS A 171 2.79 7.92 -2.61
C CYS A 171 4.24 8.44 -2.59
N GLN A 172 4.57 9.32 -1.64
CA GLN A 172 5.81 10.10 -1.64
C GLN A 172 7.05 9.23 -1.65
N GLN A 173 7.07 8.12 -0.90
CA GLN A 173 8.27 7.29 -0.74
C GLN A 173 8.85 6.83 -2.09
N CYS A 174 7.99 6.52 -3.06
CA CYS A 174 8.40 6.03 -4.38
C CYS A 174 8.31 7.12 -5.45
N HIS A 175 7.35 8.05 -5.34
CA HIS A 175 7.08 9.09 -6.32
C HIS A 175 7.72 10.43 -5.95
N MET A 176 9.04 10.43 -5.83
CA MET A 176 9.84 11.60 -5.45
C MET A 176 11.19 11.58 -6.15
N GLY A 177 12.00 12.61 -5.91
CA GLY A 177 13.38 12.63 -6.36
C GLY A 177 13.55 13.15 -7.78
N TYR A 178 14.76 13.03 -8.32
CA TYR A 178 15.16 13.75 -9.53
C TYR A 178 14.62 13.13 -10.83
N ASP A 179 14.42 11.82 -10.85
CA ASP A 179 14.06 11.02 -12.01
C ASP A 179 12.55 10.99 -12.25
N HIS A 180 11.75 11.12 -11.20
CA HIS A 180 10.31 11.33 -11.30
C HIS A 180 9.76 12.12 -10.09
N PRO A 181 9.85 13.46 -10.12
CA PRO A 181 9.51 14.35 -8.98
C PRO A 181 8.01 14.57 -8.79
N GLN A 182 7.15 13.53 -8.82
CA GLN A 182 5.70 13.77 -8.75
C GLN A 182 5.28 14.38 -7.41
N TRP A 183 5.90 13.97 -6.30
CA TRP A 183 5.66 14.55 -4.98
C TRP A 183 6.03 16.03 -4.95
N GLU A 184 7.24 16.39 -5.39
CA GLU A 184 7.74 17.77 -5.38
C GLU A 184 6.87 18.66 -6.27
N MET A 185 6.49 18.15 -7.46
CA MET A 185 5.60 18.85 -8.38
C MET A 185 4.19 19.03 -7.81
N TRP A 186 3.60 17.99 -7.21
CA TRP A 186 2.25 18.07 -6.64
C TRP A 186 2.23 18.94 -5.38
N SER A 187 3.16 18.72 -4.45
CA SER A 187 3.20 19.39 -3.13
C SER A 187 3.40 20.89 -3.25
N SER A 188 4.24 21.35 -4.20
CA SER A 188 4.45 22.78 -4.48
C SER A 188 3.43 23.41 -5.43
N SER A 189 2.55 22.60 -6.03
CA SER A 189 1.47 23.11 -6.89
C SER A 189 0.33 23.73 -6.08
N LYS A 190 -0.57 24.45 -6.74
CA LYS A 190 -1.81 24.93 -6.10
C LYS A 190 -2.70 23.80 -5.59
N HIS A 191 -2.61 22.58 -6.12
CA HIS A 191 -3.35 21.44 -5.57
C HIS A 191 -2.79 21.00 -4.21
N GLY A 192 -1.45 20.83 -4.12
CA GLY A 192 -0.76 20.45 -2.89
C GLY A 192 -0.85 21.51 -1.80
N GLU A 193 -0.55 22.77 -2.13
CA GLU A 193 -0.66 23.88 -1.18
C GLU A 193 -2.09 24.03 -0.62
N ARG A 194 -3.11 23.83 -1.47
CA ARG A 194 -4.51 23.81 -1.00
C ARG A 194 -4.81 22.61 -0.11
N TYR A 195 -4.23 21.44 -0.37
CA TYR A 195 -4.37 20.28 0.50
C TYR A 195 -3.79 20.55 1.89
N PHE A 196 -2.60 21.16 1.99
CA PHE A 196 -2.01 21.53 3.28
C PHE A 196 -2.80 22.62 3.99
N ALA A 197 -3.25 23.65 3.27
CA ALA A 197 -4.15 24.68 3.83
C ALA A 197 -5.45 24.06 4.37
N LYS A 198 -6.02 23.07 3.66
CA LYS A 198 -7.20 22.33 4.13
C LYS A 198 -6.91 21.56 5.43
N LEU A 199 -5.76 20.90 5.54
CA LEU A 199 -5.35 20.20 6.77
C LEU A 199 -5.13 21.16 7.94
N ALA A 200 -4.65 22.37 7.67
CA ALA A 200 -4.46 23.42 8.67
C ALA A 200 -5.77 24.09 9.12
N GLY A 201 -6.89 23.86 8.41
CA GLY A 201 -8.17 24.51 8.67
C GLY A 201 -8.30 25.90 8.04
N ASP A 202 -7.41 26.25 7.11
CA ASP A 202 -7.37 27.57 6.45
C ASP A 202 -8.31 27.65 5.23
N LEU A 203 -9.05 26.58 4.93
CA LEU A 203 -10.03 26.52 3.85
C LEU A 203 -11.41 26.15 4.40
N PRO A 204 -12.49 26.72 3.82
CA PRO A 204 -13.85 26.38 4.23
C PRO A 204 -14.18 24.92 3.91
N ASP A 205 -15.15 24.38 4.65
CA ASP A 205 -15.68 23.03 4.40
C ASP A 205 -16.15 22.89 2.95
N GLY A 206 -15.84 21.73 2.36
CA GLY A 206 -16.14 21.44 0.95
C GLY A 206 -15.16 22.07 -0.05
N ALA A 207 -14.18 22.87 0.36
CA ALA A 207 -13.14 23.38 -0.54
C ALA A 207 -12.40 22.23 -1.24
N ALA A 208 -12.27 22.36 -2.57
CA ALA A 208 -11.56 21.40 -3.40
C ALA A 208 -10.05 21.45 -3.13
N ALA A 209 -9.47 20.28 -2.87
CA ALA A 209 -8.04 20.05 -2.71
C ALA A 209 -7.74 18.61 -3.16
N PRO A 210 -7.47 18.40 -4.46
CA PRO A 210 -7.29 17.06 -5.00
C PRO A 210 -5.95 16.45 -4.55
N THR A 211 -6.00 15.17 -4.22
CA THR A 211 -4.83 14.35 -3.86
C THR A 211 -4.36 13.52 -5.05
N CYS A 212 -3.21 12.85 -4.91
CA CYS A 212 -2.72 11.86 -5.89
C CYS A 212 -3.81 10.82 -6.21
N GLN A 213 -4.41 10.27 -5.15
CA GLN A 213 -5.43 9.23 -5.20
C GLN A 213 -6.71 9.72 -5.89
N HIS A 214 -7.14 10.97 -5.63
CA HIS A 214 -8.33 11.53 -6.28
C HIS A 214 -8.24 11.51 -7.81
N CYS A 215 -7.05 11.76 -8.37
CA CYS A 215 -6.84 11.80 -9.81
C CYS A 215 -6.44 10.46 -10.41
N HIS A 216 -5.62 9.67 -9.71
CA HIS A 216 -5.01 8.44 -10.25
C HIS A 216 -5.71 7.16 -9.82
N LEU A 217 -6.55 7.22 -8.79
CA LEU A 217 -7.34 6.13 -8.24
C LEU A 217 -8.78 6.61 -7.98
N PRO A 218 -9.49 7.10 -9.03
CA PRO A 218 -10.84 7.64 -8.88
C PRO A 218 -11.78 6.59 -8.30
N ASP A 219 -12.77 7.06 -7.52
CA ASP A 219 -13.79 6.21 -6.89
C ASP A 219 -13.25 5.11 -5.95
N GLY A 220 -11.98 5.19 -5.55
CA GLY A 220 -11.33 4.20 -4.69
C GLY A 220 -10.90 2.92 -5.41
N THR A 221 -10.84 2.94 -6.74
CA THR A 221 -10.22 1.89 -7.54
C THR A 221 -8.76 1.67 -7.12
N HIS A 222 -8.26 0.45 -7.28
CA HIS A 222 -6.83 0.12 -7.13
C HIS A 222 -6.13 0.06 -8.50
N GLU A 223 -6.87 0.32 -9.57
CA GLU A 223 -6.37 0.28 -10.93
C GLU A 223 -5.67 1.60 -11.30
N ASN A 224 -4.39 1.71 -10.95
CA ASN A 224 -3.58 2.84 -11.41
C ASN A 224 -3.53 2.86 -12.94
N ARG A 225 -4.14 3.89 -13.54
CA ARG A 225 -4.03 4.18 -14.97
C ARG A 225 -3.41 5.55 -15.17
N THR A 226 -2.38 5.60 -16.01
CA THR A 226 -1.82 6.85 -16.50
C THR A 226 -1.79 6.83 -18.03
N ALA A 227 -2.28 7.89 -18.66
CA ALA A 227 -2.37 7.99 -20.12
C ALA A 227 -0.99 7.95 -20.81
N TRP A 228 0.06 8.33 -20.07
CA TRP A 228 1.45 8.37 -20.53
C TRP A 228 2.36 7.78 -19.45
N GLY A 229 3.47 7.14 -19.85
CA GLY A 229 4.58 6.91 -18.91
C GLY A 229 5.23 8.24 -18.51
N PHE A 230 6.13 8.23 -17.51
CA PHE A 230 6.81 9.46 -17.06
C PHE A 230 7.40 10.29 -18.20
N LEU A 231 8.00 9.62 -19.20
CA LEU A 231 8.61 10.27 -20.36
C LEU A 231 7.60 10.79 -21.40
N GLY A 232 6.30 10.74 -21.14
CA GLY A 232 5.29 11.25 -22.06
C GLY A 232 5.13 10.41 -23.34
N VAL A 233 5.77 9.23 -23.41
CA VAL A 233 5.72 8.37 -24.60
C VAL A 233 4.76 7.21 -24.39
N ARG A 234 3.87 6.98 -25.35
CA ARG A 234 2.86 5.92 -25.32
C ARG A 234 3.34 4.69 -26.07
N LEU A 235 3.24 3.53 -25.44
CA LEU A 235 3.33 2.23 -26.09
C LEU A 235 1.96 1.53 -26.02
N PRO A 236 1.60 0.67 -26.99
CA PRO A 236 2.35 0.35 -28.21
C PRO A 236 2.51 1.56 -29.16
N LEU A 237 3.41 1.43 -30.13
CA LEU A 237 3.58 2.46 -31.16
C LEU A 237 2.27 2.62 -31.95
N SER A 238 2.09 3.80 -32.54
CA SER A 238 0.96 4.08 -33.42
C SER A 238 0.98 3.14 -34.63
N ASP A 239 -0.19 2.75 -35.15
CA ASP A 239 -0.27 2.06 -36.45
C ASP A 239 0.10 3.00 -37.61
N ASP A 240 0.09 4.33 -37.38
CA ASP A 240 0.61 5.32 -38.33
C ASP A 240 2.15 5.27 -38.41
N PRO A 241 2.74 4.98 -39.59
CA PRO A 241 4.19 4.76 -39.72
C PRO A 241 5.05 5.99 -39.37
N GLN A 242 4.60 7.19 -39.71
CA GLN A 242 5.36 8.41 -39.42
C GLN A 242 5.35 8.72 -37.93
N ALA A 243 4.18 8.67 -37.28
CA ALA A 243 4.06 8.85 -35.85
C ALA A 243 4.82 7.77 -35.06
N ALA A 244 4.89 6.54 -35.57
CA ALA A 244 5.72 5.49 -34.99
C ALA A 244 7.22 5.81 -35.11
N ALA A 245 7.69 6.24 -36.28
CA ALA A 245 9.10 6.62 -36.51
C ALA A 245 9.54 7.82 -35.67
N ASP A 246 8.69 8.85 -35.57
CA ASP A 246 8.95 10.04 -34.74
C ASP A 246 9.04 9.63 -33.26
N ARG A 247 8.13 8.77 -32.81
CA ARG A 247 8.13 8.27 -31.44
C ARG A 247 9.37 7.42 -31.13
N VAL A 248 9.82 6.58 -32.06
CA VAL A 248 11.08 5.85 -31.94
C VAL A 248 12.27 6.81 -31.85
N THR A 249 12.28 7.88 -32.65
CA THR A 249 13.33 8.91 -32.61
C THR A 249 13.38 9.60 -31.25
N ILE A 250 12.22 9.99 -30.70
CA ILE A 250 12.12 10.57 -29.35
C ILE A 250 12.63 9.57 -28.30
N LEU A 251 12.20 8.31 -28.36
CA LEU A 251 12.63 7.28 -27.41
C LEU A 251 14.14 7.03 -27.45
N LYS A 252 14.78 7.07 -28.63
CA LYS A 252 16.24 6.99 -28.76
C LYS A 252 16.92 8.22 -28.18
N ALA A 253 16.41 9.42 -28.46
CA ALA A 253 16.95 10.67 -27.93
C ALA A 253 16.87 10.75 -26.40
N LEU A 254 15.82 10.16 -25.81
CA LEU A 254 15.63 10.03 -24.36
C LEU A 254 16.39 8.84 -23.75
N GLY A 255 17.12 8.05 -24.54
CA GLY A 255 17.88 6.89 -24.06
C GLY A 255 17.03 5.68 -23.66
N VAL A 256 15.75 5.66 -24.01
CA VAL A 256 14.82 4.55 -23.71
C VAL A 256 15.04 3.36 -24.64
N LEU A 257 15.34 3.65 -25.91
CA LEU A 257 15.73 2.65 -26.90
C LEU A 257 17.22 2.82 -27.20
N HIS A 258 17.92 1.70 -27.43
CA HIS A 258 19.29 1.75 -27.91
C HIS A 258 19.37 2.58 -29.22
N PRO A 259 20.43 3.38 -29.42
CA PRO A 259 20.66 4.11 -30.67
C PRO A 259 20.53 3.22 -31.91
#